data_AF-A0A1L2FR62-F1
#
_entry.id   AF-A0A1L2FR62-F1
#
_cell.length_a   1.000
_cell.length_b   1.000
_cell.length_c   1.000
_cell.angle_alpha   90.00
_cell.angle_beta   90.00
_cell.angle_gamma   90.00
#
_symmetry.space_group_name_H-M   'P 1'
#
loop_
_entity.id
_entity.type
_entity.pdbx_description
1 polymer ?
#
loop_
_entity_poly.entity_id
_entity_poly.type
_entity_poly.pdbx_seq_one_letter_code
_entity_poly.pdbx_strand_id
1 'polypeptide(L)'
;LHGVGVSVVNALSTKVAVEIKTDGHRWTQDYKMGAPTAPLAQHEATDETGTSVTFWSDPDIFETVEYSFETLSRRFQEMAFLNKGLTITLTDERESAKATVGADDPDAEAGAEPAARTVKYHYEGGIVDFVKYLNSR
;
A
#
# COMPACT_ATOMS: atom_id res chain seq x y z
N LEU A 1 13.33 15.99 10.67
CA LEU A 1 12.97 15.03 9.60
C LEU A 1 14.19 14.94 8.66
N HIS A 2 14.78 13.75 8.46
CA HIS A 2 16.11 13.62 7.83
C HIS A 2 16.11 13.53 6.30
N GLY A 3 14.95 13.52 5.63
CA GLY A 3 14.87 13.47 4.16
C GLY A 3 15.35 12.16 3.50
N VAL A 4 15.66 11.13 4.30
CA VAL A 4 16.25 9.86 3.84
C VAL A 4 15.24 8.73 3.62
N GLY A 5 13.95 8.92 3.92
CA GLY A 5 12.98 7.81 3.97
C GLY A 5 12.88 7.05 2.64
N VAL A 6 12.51 7.75 1.56
CA VAL A 6 12.32 7.11 0.25
C VAL A 6 13.63 6.70 -0.42
N SER A 7 14.75 7.40 -0.15
CA SER A 7 16.05 7.03 -0.70
C SER A 7 16.58 5.74 -0.08
N VAL A 8 16.33 5.50 1.21
CA VAL A 8 16.63 4.21 1.85
C VAL A 8 15.77 3.09 1.26
N VAL A 9 14.46 3.30 1.07
CA VAL A 9 13.61 2.29 0.41
C VAL A 9 14.14 1.93 -0.98
N ASN A 10 14.54 2.93 -1.78
CA ASN A 10 15.12 2.70 -3.09
C ASN A 10 16.47 1.95 -3.04
N ALA A 11 17.33 2.27 -2.07
CA ALA A 11 18.61 1.59 -1.89
C ALA A 11 18.47 0.12 -1.45
N LEU A 12 17.37 -0.22 -0.75
CA LEU A 12 17.11 -1.58 -0.23
C LEU A 12 16.11 -2.37 -1.10
N SER A 13 15.88 -1.92 -2.34
CA SER A 13 14.95 -2.55 -3.28
C SER A 13 15.66 -2.96 -4.57
N THR A 14 15.30 -4.13 -5.09
CA THR A 14 15.76 -4.58 -6.42
C THR A 14 15.23 -3.68 -7.54
N LYS A 15 14.00 -3.18 -7.36
CA LYS A 15 13.29 -2.27 -8.26
C LYS A 15 12.45 -1.29 -7.46
N VAL A 16 12.31 -0.06 -7.97
CA VAL A 16 11.26 0.89 -7.58
C VAL A 16 10.65 1.51 -8.83
N ALA A 17 9.33 1.59 -8.90
CA ALA A 17 8.59 2.32 -9.91
C ALA A 17 7.85 3.47 -9.25
N VAL A 18 8.02 4.68 -9.79
CA VAL A 18 7.35 5.88 -9.29
C VAL A 18 6.48 6.45 -10.40
N GLU A 19 5.21 6.70 -10.08
CA GLU A 19 4.27 7.45 -10.90
C GLU A 19 3.82 8.70 -10.14
N ILE A 20 3.85 9.85 -10.81
CA ILE A 20 3.45 11.14 -10.24
C ILE A 20 2.44 11.76 -11.20
N LYS A 21 1.29 12.19 -10.70
CA LYS A 21 0.32 12.98 -11.46
C LYS A 21 0.35 14.41 -10.92
N THR A 22 0.91 15.33 -11.70
CA THR A 22 1.07 16.73 -11.32
C THR A 22 1.32 17.61 -12.56
N ASP A 23 1.10 18.92 -12.44
CA ASP A 23 1.26 19.88 -13.54
C ASP A 23 0.50 19.48 -14.82
N GLY A 24 -0.70 18.94 -14.63
CA GLY A 24 -1.60 18.51 -15.70
C GLY A 24 -1.14 17.26 -16.47
N HIS A 25 -0.12 16.54 -16.00
CA HIS A 25 0.43 15.37 -16.70
C HIS A 25 0.77 14.22 -15.75
N ARG A 26 0.79 12.99 -16.30
CA ARG A 26 1.36 11.82 -15.63
C ARG A 26 2.86 11.74 -15.93
N TRP A 27 3.65 11.41 -14.92
CA TRP A 27 5.11 11.28 -14.97
C TRP A 27 5.52 9.93 -14.42
N THR A 28 6.50 9.25 -15.02
CA THR A 28 7.03 8.00 -14.47
C THR A 28 8.55 7.94 -14.47
N GLN A 29 9.10 7.22 -13.50
CA GLN A 29 10.50 6.86 -13.47
C GLN A 29 10.72 5.52 -12.77
N ASP A 30 11.50 4.65 -13.41
CA ASP A 30 11.91 3.35 -12.87
C ASP A 30 13.35 3.40 -12.34
N TYR A 31 13.57 2.72 -11.22
CA TYR A 31 14.86 2.55 -10.57
C TYR A 31 15.18 1.07 -10.43
N LYS A 32 16.47 0.72 -10.52
CA LYS A 32 16.99 -0.62 -10.30
C LYS A 32 18.20 -0.52 -9.37
N MET A 33 18.18 -1.25 -8.25
CA MET A 33 19.26 -1.23 -7.26
C MET A 33 19.69 0.20 -6.86
N GLY A 34 18.72 1.06 -6.57
CA GLY A 34 18.95 2.47 -6.19
C GLY A 34 19.19 3.45 -7.34
N ALA A 35 19.50 3.00 -8.56
CA ALA A 35 19.83 3.88 -9.68
C ALA A 35 18.67 4.06 -10.66
N PRO A 36 18.43 5.28 -11.20
CA PRO A 36 17.42 5.50 -12.22
C PRO A 36 17.79 4.77 -13.52
N THR A 37 16.81 4.10 -14.11
CA THR A 37 16.99 3.35 -15.37
C THR A 37 16.86 4.24 -16.61
N ALA A 38 16.16 5.37 -16.47
CA ALA A 38 15.97 6.38 -17.50
C ALA A 38 15.69 7.75 -16.83
N PRO A 39 15.81 8.87 -17.58
CA PRO A 39 15.26 10.15 -17.16
C PRO A 39 13.74 10.08 -16.89
N LEU A 40 13.22 11.04 -16.14
CA LEU A 40 11.78 11.17 -15.88
C LEU A 40 11.02 11.31 -17.22
N ALA A 41 10.01 10.45 -17.43
CA ALA A 41 9.20 10.45 -18.64
C ALA A 41 7.86 11.17 -18.39
N GLN A 42 7.53 12.13 -19.26
CA GLN A 42 6.21 12.77 -19.31
C GLN A 42 5.27 11.94 -20.18
N HIS A 43 4.02 11.78 -19.74
CA HIS A 43 2.97 11.04 -20.43
C HIS A 43 1.78 11.93 -20.78
N GLU A 44 0.59 11.34 -20.92
CA GLU A 44 -0.63 12.06 -21.25
C GLU A 44 -1.03 13.11 -20.20
N ALA A 45 -1.87 14.03 -20.65
CA ALA A 45 -2.49 15.01 -19.77
C ALA A 45 -3.52 14.34 -18.83
N THR A 46 -3.59 14.81 -17.59
CA THR A 46 -4.54 14.35 -16.58
C THR A 46 -4.92 15.48 -15.62
N ASP A 47 -6.18 15.48 -15.18
CA ASP A 47 -6.69 16.37 -14.14
C ASP A 47 -6.53 15.76 -12.73
N GLU A 48 -6.07 14.52 -12.64
CA GLU A 48 -5.79 13.84 -11.37
C GLU A 48 -4.48 14.33 -10.74
N THR A 49 -4.39 14.20 -9.42
CA THR A 49 -3.14 14.46 -8.69
C THR A 49 -2.82 13.30 -7.76
N GLY A 50 -1.53 13.05 -7.53
CA GLY A 50 -1.11 12.01 -6.61
C GLY A 50 0.27 11.47 -6.89
N THR A 51 0.69 10.53 -6.04
CA THR A 51 1.96 9.82 -6.19
C THR A 51 1.75 8.37 -5.82
N SER A 52 2.16 7.49 -6.72
CA SER A 52 2.18 6.05 -6.52
C SER A 52 3.63 5.58 -6.51
N VAL A 53 3.98 4.79 -5.50
CA VAL A 53 5.31 4.17 -5.39
C VAL A 53 5.10 2.68 -5.24
N THR A 54 5.72 1.91 -6.13
CA THR A 54 5.77 0.45 -6.07
C THR A 54 7.22 0.03 -5.92
N PHE A 55 7.52 -0.86 -4.98
CA PHE A 55 8.89 -1.30 -4.71
C PHE A 55 8.95 -2.80 -4.44
N TRP A 56 10.12 -3.37 -4.69
CA TRP A 56 10.39 -4.79 -4.53
C TRP A 56 11.59 -4.95 -3.61
N SER A 57 11.34 -5.33 -2.35
CA SER A 57 12.37 -5.55 -1.33
C SER A 57 13.46 -6.50 -1.84
N ASP A 58 14.72 -6.19 -1.54
CA ASP A 58 15.86 -6.98 -1.99
C ASP A 58 16.05 -8.26 -1.14
N PRO A 59 15.88 -9.47 -1.72
CA PRO A 59 16.03 -10.73 -0.99
C PRO A 59 17.49 -11.04 -0.60
N ASP A 60 18.48 -10.37 -1.21
CA ASP A 60 19.88 -10.50 -0.81
C ASP A 60 20.18 -9.67 0.47
N ILE A 61 19.31 -8.71 0.79
CA ILE A 61 19.43 -7.85 1.98
C ILE A 61 18.52 -8.32 3.12
N PHE A 62 17.28 -8.70 2.81
CA PHE A 62 16.28 -9.08 3.81
C PHE A 62 16.12 -10.59 3.91
N GLU A 63 16.06 -11.12 5.12
CA GLU A 63 15.75 -12.54 5.38
C GLU A 63 14.34 -12.94 4.92
N THR A 64 13.40 -11.98 4.85
CA THR A 64 12.03 -12.19 4.41
C THR A 64 11.53 -10.98 3.66
N VAL A 65 10.96 -11.23 2.48
CA VAL A 65 10.36 -10.23 1.60
C VAL A 65 8.83 -10.41 1.48
N GLU A 66 8.27 -11.39 2.18
CA GLU A 66 6.83 -11.60 2.30
C GLU A 66 6.24 -10.63 3.32
N TYR A 67 5.31 -9.78 2.87
CA TYR A 67 4.66 -8.82 3.74
C TYR A 67 3.52 -9.44 4.55
N SER A 68 3.49 -9.15 5.85
CA SER A 68 2.41 -9.55 6.74
C SER A 68 1.22 -8.59 6.63
N PHE A 69 0.08 -9.11 6.16
CA PHE A 69 -1.17 -8.34 6.09
C PHE A 69 -1.56 -7.81 7.47
N GLU A 70 -1.46 -8.62 8.51
CA GLU A 70 -1.84 -8.23 9.88
C GLU A 70 -0.98 -7.08 10.41
N THR A 71 0.33 -7.13 10.17
CA THR A 71 1.26 -6.08 10.60
C THR A 71 0.94 -4.76 9.92
N LEU A 72 0.73 -4.79 8.60
CA LEU A 72 0.36 -3.61 7.82
C LEU A 72 -1.03 -3.08 8.22
N SER A 73 -2.01 -3.96 8.32
CA SER A 73 -3.39 -3.66 8.72
C SER A 73 -3.43 -2.93 10.06
N ARG A 74 -2.75 -3.44 11.09
CA ARG A 74 -2.65 -2.78 12.39
C ARG A 74 -2.05 -1.38 12.26
N ARG A 75 -0.93 -1.24 11.53
CA ARG A 75 -0.25 0.04 11.37
C ARG A 75 -1.10 1.07 10.63
N PHE A 76 -1.78 0.66 9.55
CA PHE A 76 -2.66 1.52 8.78
C PHE A 76 -3.91 1.93 9.58
N GLN A 77 -4.47 1.02 10.37
CA GLN A 77 -5.59 1.34 11.25
C GLN A 77 -5.21 2.39 12.30
N GLU A 78 -4.05 2.24 12.96
CA GLU A 78 -3.51 3.25 13.89
C GLU A 78 -3.34 4.60 13.20
N MET A 79 -2.80 4.64 11.98
CA MET A 79 -2.64 5.88 11.24
C MET A 79 -3.97 6.54 10.88
N ALA A 80 -4.99 5.77 10.51
CA ALA A 80 -6.32 6.29 10.24
C ALA A 80 -6.97 6.89 11.50
N PHE A 81 -6.72 6.31 12.68
CA PHE A 81 -7.15 6.92 13.95
C PHE A 81 -6.42 8.23 14.26
N LEU A 82 -5.13 8.32 13.97
CA LEU A 82 -4.34 9.52 14.27
C LEU A 82 -4.63 10.67 13.29
N ASN A 83 -5.12 10.37 12.09
CA ASN A 83 -5.40 11.33 11.04
C ASN A 83 -6.89 11.35 10.71
N LYS A 84 -7.66 12.20 11.42
CA LYS A 84 -9.11 12.31 11.25
C LYS A 84 -9.49 12.58 9.80
N GLY A 85 -10.49 11.86 9.29
CA GLY A 85 -10.97 11.98 7.91
C GLY A 85 -10.06 11.34 6.85
N LEU A 86 -8.91 10.77 7.23
CA LEU A 86 -8.06 10.03 6.31
C LEU A 86 -8.67 8.65 6.05
N THR A 87 -8.91 8.35 4.77
CA THR A 87 -9.24 7.00 4.32
C THR A 87 -7.97 6.25 3.95
N ILE A 88 -7.75 5.07 4.53
CA ILE A 88 -6.69 4.15 4.13
C ILE A 88 -7.32 2.83 3.73
N THR A 89 -7.00 2.36 2.52
CA THR A 89 -7.39 1.04 2.01
C THR A 89 -6.15 0.16 1.93
N LEU A 90 -6.25 -1.07 2.43
CA LEU A 90 -5.23 -2.11 2.26
C LEU A 90 -5.86 -3.31 1.54
N THR A 91 -5.25 -3.71 0.44
CA THR A 91 -5.67 -4.83 -0.39
C THR A 91 -4.52 -5.83 -0.50
N ASP A 92 -4.82 -7.11 -0.28
CA ASP A 92 -3.90 -8.22 -0.51
C ASP A 92 -4.28 -8.95 -1.81
N GLU A 93 -3.50 -8.71 -2.86
CA GLU A 93 -3.76 -9.26 -4.20
C GLU A 93 -3.19 -10.68 -4.39
N ARG A 94 -2.55 -11.26 -3.37
CA ARG A 94 -1.99 -12.63 -3.45
C ARG A 94 -3.12 -13.66 -3.58
N GLU A 95 -2.91 -14.66 -4.44
CA GLU A 95 -3.85 -15.78 -4.62
C GLU A 95 -4.16 -16.52 -3.31
N SER A 96 -3.16 -16.68 -2.45
CA SER A 96 -3.33 -17.28 -1.11
C SER A 96 -4.30 -16.51 -0.22
N ALA A 97 -4.40 -15.19 -0.39
CA ALA A 97 -5.34 -14.38 0.36
C ALA A 97 -6.76 -14.51 -0.20
N LYS A 98 -6.92 -14.55 -1.52
CA LYS A 98 -8.21 -14.73 -2.20
C LYS A 98 -8.87 -16.06 -1.80
N ALA A 99 -8.12 -17.17 -1.81
CA ALA A 99 -8.65 -18.49 -1.45
C ALA A 99 -9.25 -18.60 -0.03
N THR A 100 -8.94 -17.65 0.87
CA THR A 100 -9.50 -17.62 2.24
C THR A 100 -10.77 -16.78 2.36
N VAL A 101 -11.09 -15.95 1.37
CA VAL A 101 -12.28 -15.08 1.39
C VAL A 101 -13.50 -15.91 0.95
N GLY A 102 -14.41 -16.18 1.88
CA GLY A 102 -15.64 -16.95 1.62
C GLY A 102 -15.51 -18.47 1.83
N ALA A 103 -14.38 -18.97 2.35
CA ALA A 103 -14.19 -20.40 2.65
C ALA A 103 -15.17 -20.95 3.72
N ASP A 104 -15.73 -20.07 4.55
CA ASP A 104 -16.75 -20.39 5.56
C ASP A 104 -18.19 -20.03 5.10
N ASP A 105 -18.37 -19.55 3.87
CA ASP A 105 -19.67 -19.18 3.32
C ASP A 105 -20.23 -20.34 2.48
N PRO A 106 -21.25 -21.07 2.99
CA PRO A 106 -21.84 -22.21 2.26
C PRO A 106 -22.61 -21.80 1.00
N ASP A 107 -22.88 -20.50 0.82
CA ASP A 107 -23.59 -19.94 -0.34
C ASP A 107 -22.65 -19.29 -1.37
N ALA A 108 -21.32 -19.41 -1.21
CA ALA A 108 -20.36 -18.91 -2.19
C ALA A 108 -20.57 -19.58 -3.58
N GLU A 109 -20.91 -18.79 -4.59
CA GLU A 109 -21.17 -19.28 -5.95
C GLU A 109 -19.96 -20.03 -6.52
N ALA A 110 -20.16 -21.31 -6.86
CA ALA A 110 -19.16 -22.15 -7.51
C ALA A 110 -18.86 -21.63 -8.93
N GLY A 111 -17.87 -20.74 -9.04
CA GLY A 111 -17.41 -20.18 -10.31
C GLY A 111 -17.01 -18.70 -10.28
N ALA A 112 -17.27 -17.98 -9.19
CA ALA A 112 -16.76 -16.62 -9.01
C ALA A 112 -15.30 -16.65 -8.55
N GLU A 113 -14.41 -15.88 -9.19
CA GLU A 113 -13.06 -15.71 -8.64
C GLU A 113 -13.15 -15.03 -7.26
N PRO A 114 -12.51 -15.58 -6.23
CA PRO A 114 -12.59 -15.01 -4.90
C PRO A 114 -11.97 -13.62 -4.86
N ALA A 115 -12.70 -12.67 -4.29
CA ALA A 115 -12.25 -11.29 -4.18
C ALA A 115 -10.98 -11.17 -3.33
N ALA A 116 -10.10 -10.23 -3.69
CA ALA A 116 -8.91 -9.91 -2.91
C ALA A 116 -9.28 -9.46 -1.49
N ARG A 117 -8.55 -9.97 -0.48
CA ARG A 117 -8.75 -9.59 0.91
C ARG A 117 -8.51 -8.08 1.05
N THR A 118 -9.55 -7.33 1.36
CA THR A 118 -9.52 -5.86 1.41
C THR A 118 -10.07 -5.34 2.73
N VAL A 119 -9.39 -4.38 3.34
CA VAL A 119 -9.86 -3.63 4.52
C VAL A 119 -9.80 -2.13 4.25
N LYS A 120 -10.78 -1.39 4.78
CA LYS A 120 -10.87 0.06 4.68
C LYS A 120 -10.97 0.68 6.07
N TYR A 121 -10.08 1.61 6.38
CA TYR A 121 -10.05 2.35 7.63
C TYR A 121 -10.42 3.81 7.39
N HIS A 122 -11.35 4.32 8.19
CA HIS A 122 -11.78 5.71 8.17
C HIS A 122 -12.39 6.06 9.53
N TYR A 123 -11.85 7.08 10.20
CA TYR A 123 -12.27 7.46 11.55
C TYR A 123 -12.43 8.98 11.67
N GLU A 124 -13.62 9.41 12.09
CA GLU A 124 -13.97 10.83 12.29
C GLU A 124 -13.63 11.32 13.70
N GLY A 125 -13.77 10.45 14.72
CA GLY A 125 -13.46 10.77 16.11
C GLY A 125 -11.96 10.75 16.42
N GLY A 126 -11.14 10.22 15.51
CA GLY A 126 -9.68 10.14 15.61
C GLY A 126 -9.21 9.41 16.87
N ILE A 127 -8.35 10.05 17.67
CA ILE A 127 -7.81 9.47 18.92
C ILE A 127 -8.88 9.03 19.93
N VAL A 128 -10.07 9.64 19.91
CA VAL A 128 -11.17 9.22 20.79
C VAL A 128 -11.66 7.83 20.39
N ASP A 129 -11.76 7.57 19.09
CA ASP A 129 -12.14 6.26 18.57
C ASP A 129 -11.02 5.23 18.81
N PHE A 130 -9.76 5.67 18.79
CA PHE A 130 -8.62 4.81 19.13
C PHE A 130 -8.67 4.32 20.58
N VAL A 131 -8.92 5.22 21.53
CA VAL A 131 -9.04 4.85 22.96
C VAL A 131 -10.23 3.92 23.19
N LYS A 132 -11.38 4.18 22.54
CA LYS A 132 -12.53 3.27 22.59
C LYS A 132 -12.17 1.88 22.05
N TYR A 133 -11.46 1.81 20.94
CA TYR A 133 -11.00 0.57 20.33
C TYR A 133 -10.04 -0.22 21.24
N LEU A 134 -9.11 0.46 21.91
CA LEU A 134 -8.20 -0.18 22.87
C LEU A 134 -8.94 -0.72 24.10
N ASN A 135 -9.98 -0.01 24.57
CA ASN A 135 -10.76 -0.41 25.74
C ASN A 135 -11.85 -1.46 25.44
N SER A 136 -12.10 -1.78 24.16
CA SER A 136 -13.02 -2.85 23.75
C SER A 136 -12.35 -4.22 23.57
N ARG A 137 -11.03 -4.29 23.80
CA ARG A 137 -10.26 -5.54 23.77
C ARG A 137 -10.14 -6.18 25.15
#